data_AF-A0A9P0GDW2-F1
#
_entry.id   AF-A0A9P0GDW2-F1
#
_cell.length_a   1.000
_cell.length_b   1.000
_cell.length_c   1.000
_cell.angle_alpha   90.00
_cell.angle_beta   90.00
_cell.angle_gamma   90.00
#
_symmetry.space_group_name_H-M   'P 1'
#
loop_
_entity.id
_entity.type
_entity.pdbx_description
1 polymer ?
#
loop_
_entity_poly.entity_id
_entity_poly.type
_entity_poly.pdbx_seq_one_letter_code
_entity_poly.pdbx_strand_id
1 'polypeptide(L)'
;MDKIIDKIDSELLETADELVPQKRRCYLRFDLSVSTNSKIEVLEVCNSIIQQIRTRFTFTGHLIATALFMKEHFIEYQKNFPNQLLSDTVNAYQFLEKNRLKTELQVLYEREELQTISAAIPPLLS
;
A
#
# COMPACT_ATOMS: atom_id res chain seq x y z
N MET A 1 5.21 -0.27 7.71
CA MET A 1 3.85 -0.75 7.45
C MET A 1 3.78 -2.25 7.63
N ASP A 2 4.71 -3.00 7.02
CA ASP A 2 4.86 -4.45 7.25
C ASP A 2 5.01 -4.79 8.73
N LYS A 3 5.90 -4.10 9.45
CA LYS A 3 6.06 -4.23 10.92
C LYS A 3 4.79 -4.01 11.75
N ILE A 4 3.76 -3.34 11.23
CA ILE A 4 2.50 -3.11 11.96
C ILE A 4 1.55 -4.28 11.70
N ILE A 5 1.48 -4.76 10.47
CA ILE A 5 0.68 -5.93 10.09
C ILE A 5 1.29 -7.19 10.71
N ASP A 6 2.61 -7.36 10.61
CA ASP A 6 3.35 -8.48 11.22
C ASP A 6 3.25 -8.49 12.75
N LYS A 7 3.12 -7.30 13.37
CA LYS A 7 2.92 -7.18 14.83
C LYS A 7 1.49 -7.54 15.25
N ILE A 8 0.51 -7.23 14.41
CA ILE A 8 -0.89 -7.69 14.60
C ILE A 8 -0.96 -9.22 14.41
N ASP A 9 -0.23 -9.77 13.44
CA ASP A 9 -0.25 -11.21 13.17
C ASP A 9 0.58 -12.03 14.18
N SER A 10 1.65 -11.46 14.77
CA SER A 10 2.49 -12.14 15.77
C SER A 10 1.83 -12.26 17.15
N GLU A 11 0.99 -11.30 17.56
CA GLU A 11 0.19 -11.39 18.79
C GLU A 11 -0.94 -12.45 18.69
N LEU A 12 -1.20 -13.04 17.50
CA LEU A 12 -2.30 -13.98 17.24
C LEU A 12 -1.92 -15.46 17.26
N LEU A 13 -0.63 -15.82 17.30
CA LEU A 13 -0.19 -17.21 17.09
C LEU A 13 0.00 -18.04 18.37
N GLU A 14 0.06 -17.42 19.56
CA GLU A 14 0.36 -18.15 20.82
C GLU A 14 -0.83 -18.91 21.46
N THR A 15 -2.05 -18.87 20.90
CA THR A 15 -3.23 -19.50 21.53
C THR A 15 -3.92 -20.54 20.65
N ALA A 16 -3.13 -21.32 19.90
CA ALA A 16 -3.64 -22.44 19.12
C ALA A 16 -3.18 -23.77 19.72
N ASP A 17 -3.99 -24.35 20.61
CA ASP A 17 -4.04 -25.80 20.70
C ASP A 17 -5.47 -26.32 20.50
N GLU A 18 -5.55 -27.22 19.52
CA GLU A 18 -6.62 -28.12 19.08
C GLU A 18 -8.06 -27.60 18.84
N LEU A 19 -8.40 -27.44 17.54
CA LEU A 19 -9.43 -28.22 16.79
C LEU A 19 -9.89 -27.48 15.51
N VAL A 20 -9.81 -28.20 14.40
CA VAL A 20 -10.14 -27.84 12.99
C VAL A 20 -11.13 -28.93 12.48
N PRO A 21 -11.96 -28.78 11.41
CA PRO A 21 -12.15 -27.68 10.45
C PRO A 21 -13.62 -27.29 10.17
N GLN A 22 -13.93 -26.00 9.99
CA GLN A 22 -14.86 -25.60 8.92
C GLN A 22 -14.77 -24.09 8.62
N LYS A 23 -14.41 -23.77 7.37
CA LYS A 23 -14.60 -22.48 6.67
C LYS A 23 -14.70 -21.24 7.59
N ARG A 24 -13.60 -20.87 8.23
CA ARG A 24 -13.57 -19.66 9.05
C ARG A 24 -13.38 -18.45 8.14
N ARG A 25 -14.45 -17.69 7.90
CA ARG A 25 -14.35 -16.22 7.76
C ARG A 25 -13.41 -15.76 8.89
N CYS A 26 -12.36 -14.98 8.60
CA CYS A 26 -11.38 -14.60 9.60
C CYS A 26 -12.04 -13.76 10.72
N TYR A 27 -12.42 -14.40 11.82
CA TYR A 27 -12.93 -13.76 13.03
C TYR A 27 -11.76 -13.63 14.02
N LEU A 28 -11.44 -12.38 14.40
CA LEU A 28 -10.61 -12.11 15.57
C LEU A 28 -11.38 -12.55 16.82
N ARG A 29 -10.78 -13.41 17.64
CA ARG A 29 -11.34 -13.86 18.92
C ARG A 29 -10.96 -12.79 19.96
N PHE A 30 -11.83 -11.81 20.16
CA PHE A 30 -11.66 -10.77 21.20
C PHE A 30 -12.35 -11.26 22.47
N ASP A 31 -11.58 -11.80 23.42
CA ASP A 31 -12.12 -12.31 24.68
C ASP A 31 -12.51 -11.15 25.61
N LEU A 32 -13.80 -10.78 25.59
CA LEU A 32 -14.38 -9.78 26.49
C LEU A 32 -15.57 -10.36 27.26
N SER A 33 -15.49 -10.36 28.59
CA SER A 33 -16.42 -11.01 29.51
C SER A 33 -17.55 -10.06 29.99
N VAL A 34 -18.70 -9.99 29.28
CA VAL A 34 -20.07 -9.68 29.80
C VAL A 34 -21.15 -9.66 28.68
N SER A 35 -22.32 -10.28 28.92
CA SER A 35 -23.62 -10.35 28.17
C SER A 35 -23.64 -10.56 26.64
N THR A 36 -24.32 -11.61 26.18
CA THR A 36 -24.18 -12.25 24.85
C THR A 36 -24.62 -11.43 23.65
N ASN A 37 -25.64 -10.57 23.74
CA ASN A 37 -26.18 -9.87 22.56
C ASN A 37 -25.36 -8.64 22.18
N SER A 38 -25.00 -7.81 23.16
CA SER A 38 -24.16 -6.61 22.93
C SER A 38 -22.75 -6.98 22.44
N LYS A 39 -22.20 -8.13 22.86
CA LYS A 39 -20.92 -8.65 22.34
C LYS A 39 -20.96 -8.92 20.84
N ILE A 40 -22.03 -9.56 20.38
CA ILE A 40 -22.17 -9.94 18.97
C ILE A 40 -22.24 -8.67 18.12
N GLU A 41 -23.03 -7.68 18.57
CA GLU A 41 -23.14 -6.39 17.89
C GLU A 41 -21.80 -5.64 17.82
N VAL A 42 -21.06 -5.54 18.93
CA VAL A 42 -19.75 -4.87 18.97
C VAL A 42 -18.74 -5.62 18.09
N LEU A 43 -18.72 -6.95 18.14
CA LEU A 43 -17.83 -7.76 17.29
C LEU A 43 -18.17 -7.61 15.81
N GLU A 44 -19.44 -7.54 15.44
CA GLU A 44 -19.86 -7.32 14.06
C GLU A 44 -19.39 -5.95 13.54
N VAL A 45 -19.53 -4.91 14.36
CA VAL A 45 -19.02 -3.57 14.02
C VAL A 45 -17.49 -3.59 13.89
N CYS A 46 -16.77 -4.16 14.86
CA CYS A 46 -15.31 -4.27 14.81
C CYS A 46 -14.82 -5.06 13.60
N ASN A 47 -15.45 -6.21 13.30
CA ASN A 47 -15.12 -7.03 12.13
C ASN A 47 -15.39 -6.28 10.83
N SER A 48 -16.49 -5.53 10.74
CA SER A 48 -16.80 -4.68 9.60
C SER A 48 -15.72 -3.62 9.41
N ILE A 49 -15.29 -2.94 10.47
CA ILE A 49 -14.21 -1.94 10.41
C ILE A 49 -12.91 -2.57 9.91
N ILE A 50 -12.52 -3.74 10.45
CA ILE A 50 -11.30 -4.44 10.03
C ILE A 50 -11.40 -4.86 8.55
N GLN A 51 -12.55 -5.34 8.11
CA GLN A 51 -12.77 -5.70 6.71
C GLN A 51 -12.70 -4.47 5.81
N GLN A 52 -13.22 -3.32 6.25
CA GLN A 52 -13.12 -2.05 5.51
C GLN A 52 -11.66 -1.59 5.41
N ILE A 53 -10.91 -1.63 6.50
CA ILE A 53 -9.47 -1.30 6.50
C ILE A 53 -8.75 -2.21 5.52
N ARG A 54 -8.90 -3.54 5.65
CA ARG A 54 -8.27 -4.49 4.73
C ARG A 54 -8.63 -4.18 3.28
N THR A 55 -9.92 -4.09 2.95
CA THR A 55 -10.37 -3.85 1.58
C THR A 55 -9.79 -2.56 0.99
N ARG A 56 -9.78 -1.46 1.77
CA ARG A 56 -9.29 -0.15 1.32
C ARG A 56 -7.77 -0.10 1.18
N PHE A 57 -7.04 -0.80 2.03
CA PHE A 57 -5.57 -0.78 2.05
C PHE A 57 -4.93 -2.01 1.38
N THR A 58 -5.71 -2.93 0.80
CA THR A 58 -5.17 -4.10 0.09
C THR A 58 -4.41 -3.70 -1.16
N PHE A 59 -4.81 -2.62 -1.83
CA PHE A 59 -4.16 -2.20 -3.07
C PHE A 59 -2.93 -1.34 -2.80
N THR A 60 -1.76 -1.93 -2.99
CA THR A 60 -0.45 -1.27 -2.80
C THR A 60 0.26 -0.90 -4.11
N GLY A 61 -0.38 -1.14 -5.26
CA GLY A 61 0.23 -0.88 -6.58
C GLY A 61 0.64 0.57 -6.83
N HIS A 62 0.00 1.52 -6.14
CA HIS A 62 0.36 2.94 -6.16
C HIS A 62 1.76 3.22 -5.60
N LEU A 63 2.29 2.37 -4.70
CA LEU A 63 3.64 2.53 -4.16
C LEU A 63 4.70 2.33 -5.25
N ILE A 64 4.50 1.32 -6.09
CA ILE A 64 5.36 0.99 -7.23
C ILE A 64 5.30 2.11 -8.27
N ALA A 65 4.10 2.61 -8.56
CA ALA A 65 3.93 3.74 -9.47
C ALA A 65 4.63 5.00 -8.95
N THR A 66 4.50 5.30 -7.65
CA THR A 66 5.16 6.46 -7.02
C THR A 66 6.68 6.40 -7.17
N ALA A 67 7.28 5.21 -7.07
CA ALA A 67 8.73 5.03 -7.27
C ALA A 67 9.21 5.48 -8.65
N LEU A 68 8.40 5.34 -9.71
CA LEU A 68 8.75 5.86 -11.04
C LEU A 68 8.81 7.40 -11.10
N PHE A 69 8.12 8.09 -10.20
CA PHE A 69 8.03 9.55 -10.15
C PHE A 69 8.84 10.18 -9.01
N MET A 70 9.64 9.39 -8.28
CA MET A 70 10.55 9.91 -7.25
C MET A 70 11.71 10.65 -7.90
N LYS A 71 11.79 11.97 -7.67
CA LYS A 71 12.80 12.84 -8.28
C LYS A 71 14.23 12.42 -7.94
N GLU A 72 14.41 11.83 -6.76
CA GLU A 72 15.71 11.37 -6.24
C GLU A 72 16.37 10.36 -7.18
N HIS A 73 15.54 9.61 -7.93
CA HIS A 73 15.99 8.58 -8.85
C HIS A 73 16.01 9.03 -10.33
N PHE A 74 15.61 10.26 -10.66
CA PHE A 74 15.51 10.69 -12.07
C PHE A 74 16.86 10.65 -12.80
N ILE A 75 17.95 11.05 -12.14
CA ILE A 75 19.30 10.99 -12.70
C ILE A 75 19.73 9.55 -12.99
N GLU A 76 19.34 8.62 -12.11
CA GLU A 76 19.61 7.19 -12.27
C GLU A 76 18.76 6.60 -13.41
N TYR A 77 17.46 6.93 -13.45
CA TYR A 77 16.51 6.43 -14.43
C TYR A 77 16.73 6.99 -15.83
N GLN A 78 17.28 8.20 -15.95
CA GLN A 78 17.74 8.76 -17.21
C GLN A 78 18.87 7.90 -17.82
N LYS A 79 19.83 7.45 -16.99
CA LYS A 79 20.95 6.60 -17.44
C LYS A 79 20.50 5.16 -17.68
N ASN A 80 19.73 4.62 -16.75
CA ASN A 80 19.27 3.24 -16.73
C ASN A 80 17.76 3.19 -16.50
N PHE A 81 17.00 3.04 -17.59
CA PHE A 81 15.55 3.07 -17.50
C PHE A 81 15.00 1.88 -16.67
N PRO A 82 14.14 2.14 -15.67
CA PRO A 82 13.64 1.12 -14.75
C PRO A 82 12.51 0.27 -15.37
N ASN A 83 12.89 -0.65 -16.27
CA ASN A 83 11.93 -1.50 -17.01
C ASN A 83 11.09 -2.42 -16.11
N GLN A 84 11.64 -2.86 -14.97
CA GLN A 84 10.93 -3.72 -14.02
C GLN A 84 9.80 -2.94 -13.34
N LEU A 85 10.10 -1.78 -12.74
CA LEU A 85 9.12 -0.89 -12.13
C LEU A 85 8.02 -0.46 -13.12
N LEU A 86 8.38 -0.19 -14.37
CA LEU A 86 7.40 0.09 -15.43
C LEU A 86 6.46 -1.09 -15.65
N SER A 87 7.01 -2.30 -15.74
CA SER A 87 6.21 -3.51 -15.99
C SER A 87 5.28 -3.81 -14.80
N ASP A 88 5.79 -3.68 -13.58
CA ASP A 88 5.02 -3.86 -12.35
C ASP A 88 3.91 -2.81 -12.21
N THR A 89 4.18 -1.57 -12.62
CA THR A 89 3.19 -0.49 -12.65
C THR A 89 2.08 -0.75 -13.66
N VAL A 90 2.42 -1.21 -14.87
CA VAL A 90 1.42 -1.59 -15.88
C VAL A 90 0.61 -2.81 -15.44
N ASN A 91 1.22 -3.76 -14.74
CA ASN A 91 0.50 -4.90 -14.16
C ASN A 91 -0.49 -4.46 -13.07
N ALA A 92 -0.10 -3.49 -12.23
CA ALA A 92 -0.98 -2.90 -11.23
C ALA A 92 -2.08 -2.02 -11.82
N TYR A 93 -1.80 -1.37 -12.96
CA TYR A 93 -2.71 -0.45 -13.66
C TYR A 93 -2.87 -0.86 -15.12
N GLN A 94 -3.68 -1.89 -15.36
CA GLN A 94 -3.85 -2.52 -16.67
C GLN A 94 -4.41 -1.57 -17.76
N PHE A 95 -4.97 -0.42 -17.38
CA PHE A 95 -5.43 0.60 -18.33
C PHE A 95 -4.30 1.49 -18.85
N LEU A 96 -3.10 1.41 -18.29
CA LEU A 96 -1.93 2.17 -18.75
C LEU A 96 -1.28 1.46 -19.93
N GLU A 97 -1.09 2.20 -21.03
CA GLU A 97 -0.37 1.69 -22.18
C GLU A 97 1.14 1.75 -21.93
N LYS A 98 1.78 0.57 -21.86
CA LYS A 98 3.20 0.43 -21.49
C LYS A 98 4.15 1.28 -22.34
N ASN A 99 3.98 1.25 -23.66
CA ASN A 99 4.88 1.95 -24.58
C ASN A 99 4.74 3.47 -24.46
N ARG A 100 3.50 3.95 -24.40
CA ARG A 100 3.22 5.37 -24.20
C ARG A 100 3.75 5.87 -22.87
N LEU A 101 3.49 5.14 -21.78
CA LEU A 101 4.02 5.49 -20.46
C LEU A 101 5.56 5.52 -20.44
N LYS A 102 6.21 4.57 -21.11
CA LYS A 102 7.67 4.55 -21.24
C LYS A 102 8.19 5.81 -21.92
N THR A 103 7.60 6.21 -23.05
CA THR A 103 8.02 7.39 -23.79
C THR A 103 7.84 8.66 -22.97
N GLU A 104 6.69 8.82 -22.31
CA GLU A 104 6.44 9.98 -21.43
C GLU A 104 7.45 10.03 -20.27
N LEU A 105 7.76 8.89 -19.65
CA LEU A 105 8.75 8.83 -18.57
C LEU A 105 10.16 9.17 -19.05
N GLN A 106 10.56 8.73 -20.25
CA GLN A 106 11.86 9.11 -20.83
C GLN A 106 11.95 10.63 -21.02
N VAL A 107 10.91 11.24 -21.60
CA VAL A 107 10.83 12.70 -21.75
C VAL A 107 10.83 13.39 -20.39
N LEU A 108 10.17 12.83 -19.38
CA LEU A 108 10.13 13.37 -18.03
C LEU A 108 11.51 13.36 -17.36
N TYR A 109 12.25 12.26 -17.47
CA TYR A 109 13.57 12.11 -16.86
C TYR A 109 14.64 12.99 -17.53
N GLU A 110 14.49 13.30 -18.81
CA GLU A 110 15.38 14.22 -19.54
C GLU A 110 15.21 15.69 -19.15
N ARG A 111 14.08 16.07 -18.53
CA ARG A 111 13.84 17.46 -18.12
C ARG A 111 14.62 17.83 -16.87
N GLU A 112 15.72 18.55 -17.06
CA GLU A 112 16.59 19.09 -15.99
C GLU A 112 15.84 20.01 -15.00
N GLU A 113 14.79 20.70 -15.48
CA GLU A 113 13.93 21.53 -14.63
C GLU A 113 13.32 20.73 -13.48
N LEU A 114 12.87 19.49 -13.75
CA LEU A 114 12.23 18.63 -12.75
C LEU A 114 13.25 18.01 -11.79
N GLN A 115 14.50 17.87 -12.22
CA GLN A 115 15.60 17.41 -11.37
C GLN A 115 16.05 18.51 -10.39
N THR A 116 15.93 19.77 -10.81
CA THR A 116 16.48 20.94 -10.09
C THR A 116 15.46 21.66 -9.22
N ILE A 117 14.16 21.31 -9.28
CA ILE A 117 13.15 21.76 -8.31
C ILE A 117 13.43 21.10 -6.93
N SER A 118 14.50 21.56 -6.31
CA SER A 118 14.62 21.62 -4.87
C SER A 118 13.63 22.68 -4.41
N ALA A 119 12.87 22.38 -3.37
CA ALA A 119 11.83 23.24 -2.83
C ALA A 119 12.41 24.55 -2.27
N ALA A 120 12.81 25.45 -3.14
CA ALA A 120 12.97 26.85 -2.85
C ALA A 120 11.75 27.54 -3.46
N ILE A 121 10.59 27.31 -2.84
CA ILE A 121 9.60 28.38 -2.79
C ILE A 121 10.29 29.41 -1.89
N PRO A 122 10.77 30.56 -2.39
CA PRO A 122 11.18 31.62 -1.49
C PRO A 122 9.99 31.87 -0.56
N PRO A 123 10.17 31.90 0.78
CA PRO A 123 9.09 32.31 1.67
C PRO A 123 8.65 33.68 1.17
N LEU A 124 7.46 33.72 0.57
CA LEU A 124 6.85 34.97 0.18
C LEU A 124 6.79 35.80 1.44
N LEU A 125 7.47 36.95 1.39
CA LEU A 125 7.45 37.98 2.41
C LEU A 125 6.04 38.18 2.98
N SER A 126 5.89 37.93 4.28
CA SER A 126 4.99 38.67 5.18
C SER A 126 5.44 38.46 6.61
#